data_AF-A0A1M5D8W8-F1
#
_entry.id   AF-A0A1M5D8W8-F1
#
_cell.length_a   1.000
_cell.length_b   1.000
_cell.length_c   1.000
_cell.angle_alpha   90.00
_cell.angle_beta   90.00
_cell.angle_gamma   90.00
#
_symmetry.space_group_name_H-M   'P 1'
#
loop_
_entity.id
_entity.type
_entity.pdbx_description
1 polymer ?
#
loop_
_entity_poly.entity_id
_entity_poly.type
_entity_poly.pdbx_seq_one_letter_code
_entity_poly.pdbx_strand_id
1 'polypeptide(L)'
;MKRVIAIIILVPLAVLLVALAVANRHGVVLSLDPFNGDAPAAAITLPLYFVVFAAMAFGVLLGGVGTWLGQGHWRRQARRLKREASGPRREKDGYRTVAVTGPTAGLPALRRDAA
;
A
#
# COMPACT_ATOMS: atom_id res chain seq x y z
N MET A 1 12.81 6.86 1.35
CA MET A 1 13.37 5.78 0.51
C MET A 1 12.42 5.32 -0.59
N LYS A 2 11.21 4.84 -0.28
CA LYS A 2 10.24 4.33 -1.27
C LYS A 2 9.96 5.28 -2.45
N ARG A 3 9.87 6.59 -2.20
CA ARG A 3 9.63 7.61 -3.24
C ARG A 3 10.82 7.78 -4.20
N VAL A 4 12.05 7.66 -3.70
CA VAL A 4 13.26 7.80 -4.53
C VAL A 4 13.40 6.59 -5.45
N ILE A 5 13.19 5.38 -4.94
CA ILE A 5 13.19 4.14 -5.75
C ILE A 5 12.09 4.21 -6.81
N ALA A 6 10.89 4.67 -6.44
CA ALA A 6 9.81 4.87 -7.40
C ALA A 6 10.20 5.85 -8.52
N ILE A 7 10.83 6.98 -8.20
CA ILE A 7 11.29 7.95 -9.21
C ILE A 7 12.35 7.34 -10.13
N ILE A 8 13.32 6.61 -9.57
CA ILE A 8 14.39 5.94 -10.34
C ILE A 8 13.82 4.92 -11.33
N ILE A 9 12.71 4.26 -11.01
CA ILE A 9 12.07 3.29 -11.90
C ILE A 9 11.11 3.98 -12.87
N LEU A 10 10.29 4.92 -12.37
CA LEU A 10 9.20 5.52 -13.13
C LEU A 10 9.70 6.52 -14.18
N VAL A 11 10.77 7.26 -13.89
CA VAL A 11 11.32 8.26 -14.83
C VAL A 11 11.88 7.60 -16.10
N PRO A 12 12.78 6.60 -16.03
CA PRO A 12 13.24 5.92 -17.24
C PRO A 12 12.12 5.22 -17.99
N LEU A 13 11.17 4.60 -17.26
CA LEU A 13 9.99 4.00 -17.86
C LEU A 13 9.18 5.05 -18.64
N ALA A 14 8.92 6.21 -18.06
CA ALA A 14 8.21 7.31 -18.73
C ALA A 14 8.97 7.80 -19.98
N VAL A 15 10.30 7.91 -19.92
CA VAL A 15 11.11 8.28 -21.09
C VAL A 15 10.96 7.26 -22.21
N LEU A 16 11.03 5.96 -21.91
CA LEU A 16 10.83 4.90 -22.89
C LEU A 16 9.43 4.95 -23.51
N LEU A 17 8.40 5.21 -22.70
CA LEU A 17 7.03 5.36 -23.19
C LEU A 17 6.89 6.52 -24.16
N VAL A 18 7.46 7.69 -23.81
CA VAL A 18 7.42 8.87 -24.68
C VAL A 18 8.20 8.61 -25.97
N ALA A 19 9.39 8.01 -25.89
CA ALA A 19 10.19 7.68 -27.06
C ALA A 19 9.46 6.71 -28.00
N LEU A 20 8.85 5.66 -27.45
CA LEU A 20 8.06 4.69 -28.20
C LEU A 20 6.82 5.35 -28.82
N ALA A 21 6.20 6.32 -28.13
CA ALA A 21 5.06 7.07 -28.65
C ALA A 21 5.43 8.01 -29.80
N VAL A 22 6.54 8.73 -29.69
CA VAL A 22 7.02 9.65 -30.73
C VAL A 22 7.48 8.87 -31.97
N ALA A 23 8.23 7.78 -31.77
CA ALA A 23 8.72 6.94 -32.86
C ALA A 23 7.56 6.27 -33.63
N ASN A 24 6.54 5.81 -32.91
CA ASN A 24 5.38 5.10 -33.47
C ASN A 24 4.13 5.98 -33.47
N ARG A 25 4.29 7.24 -33.86
CA ARG A 25 3.16 8.16 -34.12
C ARG A 25 2.31 7.72 -35.31
N HIS A 26 2.89 6.91 -36.19
CA HIS A 26 2.21 6.29 -37.32
C HIS A 26 1.50 5.01 -36.87
N GLY A 27 0.47 4.59 -37.62
CA GLY A 27 -0.20 3.32 -37.36
C GLY A 27 0.76 2.16 -37.60
N VAL A 28 0.95 1.33 -36.57
CA VAL A 28 1.72 0.08 -36.67
C VAL A 28 0.72 -1.06 -36.69
N VAL A 29 0.95 -2.04 -37.56
CA VAL A 29 0.13 -3.26 -37.60
C VAL A 29 0.50 -4.13 -36.42
N LEU A 30 -0.40 -4.25 -35.45
CA LEU A 30 -0.28 -5.18 -34.34
C LEU A 30 -0.97 -6.49 -34.70
N SER A 31 -0.20 -7.56 -34.89
CA SER A 31 -0.75 -8.92 -35.01
C SER A 31 -0.93 -9.53 -33.62
N LEU A 32 -2.13 -10.03 -33.35
CA LEU A 32 -2.44 -10.79 -32.13
C LEU A 32 -2.35 -12.31 -32.33
N ASP A 33 -1.92 -12.75 -33.51
CA ASP A 33 -1.69 -14.17 -33.84
C ASP A 33 -0.18 -14.48 -33.80
N PRO A 34 0.30 -15.27 -32.82
CA PRO A 34 1.71 -15.64 -32.72
C PRO A 34 2.11 -16.81 -33.64
N PHE A 35 1.17 -17.44 -34.36
CA PHE A 35 1.40 -18.65 -35.13
C PHE A 35 1.33 -18.47 -36.65
N ASN A 36 0.64 -17.43 -37.16
CA ASN A 36 0.59 -17.13 -38.59
C ASN A 36 0.99 -15.68 -38.90
N GLY A 37 2.23 -15.49 -39.36
CA GLY A 37 2.75 -14.17 -39.74
C GLY A 37 2.21 -13.63 -41.07
N ASP A 38 1.82 -14.51 -41.99
CA ASP A 38 1.48 -14.14 -43.37
C ASP A 38 -0.01 -13.78 -43.58
N ALA A 39 -0.89 -14.28 -42.71
CA ALA A 39 -2.33 -14.00 -42.76
C ALA A 39 -2.90 -13.85 -41.34
N PRO A 40 -2.54 -12.80 -40.61
CA PRO A 40 -3.01 -12.59 -39.25
C PRO A 40 -4.53 -12.31 -39.26
N ALA A 41 -5.32 -13.28 -38.81
CA ALA A 41 -6.78 -13.16 -38.73
C ALA A 41 -7.24 -12.05 -37.75
N ALA A 42 -6.35 -11.64 -36.85
CA ALA A 42 -6.57 -10.59 -35.85
C ALA A 42 -5.42 -9.56 -35.88
N ALA A 43 -5.30 -8.83 -36.98
CA ALA A 43 -4.41 -7.68 -37.09
C ALA A 43 -5.18 -6.37 -36.88
N ILE A 44 -4.68 -5.51 -35.99
CA ILE A 44 -5.25 -4.18 -35.74
C ILE A 44 -4.17 -3.14 -36.02
N THR A 45 -4.50 -2.17 -36.88
CA THR A 45 -3.60 -1.05 -37.14
C THR A 45 -3.89 0.06 -36.14
N LEU A 46 -2.96 0.31 -35.24
CA LEU A 46 -3.08 1.38 -34.27
C LEU A 46 -1.70 1.87 -33.83
N PRO A 47 -1.56 3.15 -33.43
CA PRO A 47 -0.29 3.64 -32.93
C PRO A 47 0.13 2.88 -31.66
N LEU A 48 1.39 2.48 -31.57
CA LEU A 48 1.85 1.65 -30.43
C LEU A 48 1.69 2.33 -29.07
N TYR A 49 1.69 3.66 -29.01
CA TYR A 49 1.46 4.37 -27.75
C TYR A 49 0.12 3.98 -27.11
N PHE A 50 -0.94 3.79 -27.90
CA PHE A 50 -2.26 3.42 -27.38
C PHE A 50 -2.20 2.08 -26.65
N VAL A 51 -1.54 1.10 -27.24
CA VAL A 51 -1.37 -0.25 -26.67
C VAL A 51 -0.64 -0.17 -25.34
N VAL A 52 0.48 0.54 -25.31
CA VAL A 52 1.33 0.58 -24.11
C VAL A 52 0.66 1.39 -22.99
N PHE A 53 -0.01 2.50 -23.30
CA PHE A 53 -0.79 3.25 -22.31
C PHE A 53 -1.96 2.42 -21.77
N ALA A 54 -2.68 1.70 -22.63
CA ALA A 54 -3.77 0.82 -22.20
C ALA A 54 -3.26 -0.31 -21.29
N ALA A 55 -2.15 -0.97 -21.66
CA ALA A 55 -1.51 -2.00 -20.83
C ALA A 55 -1.06 -1.45 -19.47
N MET A 56 -0.47 -0.25 -19.45
CA MET A 56 -0.04 0.38 -18.20
C MET A 56 -1.24 0.78 -17.33
N ALA A 57 -2.28 1.37 -17.91
CA ALA A 57 -3.51 1.69 -17.20
C ALA A 57 -4.14 0.43 -16.59
N PHE A 58 -4.18 -0.65 -17.35
CA PHE A 58 -4.66 -1.95 -16.88
C PHE A 58 -3.81 -2.48 -15.71
N GLY A 59 -2.48 -2.42 -15.81
CA GLY A 59 -1.57 -2.80 -14.73
C GLY A 59 -1.77 -1.97 -13.45
N VAL A 60 -1.96 -0.65 -13.59
CA VAL A 60 -2.25 0.25 -12.45
C VAL A 60 -3.61 -0.09 -11.82
N LEU A 61 -4.63 -0.36 -12.62
CA LEU A 61 -5.94 -0.76 -12.13
C LEU A 61 -5.86 -2.08 -11.36
N LEU A 62 -5.20 -3.09 -11.91
CA LEU A 62 -5.00 -4.37 -11.24
C LEU A 62 -4.18 -4.23 -9.95
N GLY A 63 -3.11 -3.44 -9.97
CA GLY A 63 -2.32 -3.14 -8.77
C GLY A 63 -3.13 -2.38 -7.71
N GLY A 64 -3.92 -1.40 -8.13
CA GLY A 64 -4.84 -0.65 -7.28
C GLY A 64 -5.90 -1.53 -6.63
N VAL A 65 -6.56 -2.39 -7.41
CA VAL A 65 -7.54 -3.36 -6.91
C VAL A 65 -6.88 -4.36 -5.96
N GLY A 66 -5.70 -4.89 -6.32
CA GLY A 66 -4.94 -5.83 -5.48
C GLY A 66 -4.55 -5.22 -4.12
N THR A 67 -4.05 -3.97 -4.13
CA THR A 67 -3.73 -3.25 -2.88
C THR A 67 -4.99 -2.93 -2.06
N TRP A 68 -6.09 -2.56 -2.71
CA TRP A 68 -7.37 -2.27 -2.05
C TRP A 68 -7.97 -3.51 -1.36
N LEU A 69 -7.96 -4.67 -2.04
CA LEU A 69 -8.39 -5.94 -1.46
C LEU A 69 -7.47 -6.36 -0.30
N GLY A 70 -6.15 -6.18 -0.45
CA GLY A 70 -5.17 -6.44 0.63
C GLY A 70 -5.37 -5.55 1.87
N GLN A 71 -5.77 -4.28 1.68
CA GLN A 71 -6.05 -3.36 2.79
C GLN A 71 -7.45 -3.52 3.39
N GLY A 72 -8.37 -4.22 2.72
CA GLY A 72 -9.75 -4.46 3.18
C GLY A 72 -9.83 -5.19 4.52
N HIS A 73 -8.91 -6.12 4.80
CA HIS A 73 -8.85 -6.87 6.05
C HIS A 73 -8.49 -5.98 7.26
N TRP A 74 -7.66 -4.95 7.05
CA TRP A 74 -7.19 -4.05 8.10
C TRP A 74 -8.28 -3.14 8.67
N ARG A 75 -9.36 -2.88 7.89
CA ARG A 75 -10.51 -2.12 8.38
C ARG A 75 -11.26 -2.82 9.52
N ARG A 76 -11.19 -4.16 9.61
CA ARG A 76 -11.79 -4.95 10.71
C ARG A 76 -10.84 -5.04 11.91
N GLN A 77 -9.54 -5.21 11.67
CA GLN A 77 -8.50 -5.24 12.70
C GLN A 77 -8.42 -3.92 13.48
N ALA A 78 -8.50 -2.76 12.79
CA ALA A 78 -8.48 -1.45 13.44
C ALA A 78 -9.67 -1.21 14.39
N ARG A 79 -10.84 -1.81 14.13
CA ARG A 79 -12.00 -1.74 15.05
C ARG A 79 -11.83 -2.65 16.25
N ARG A 80 -11.18 -3.81 16.10
CA ARG A 80 -10.83 -4.72 17.23
C ARG A 80 -9.78 -4.09 18.14
N LEU A 81 -8.69 -3.55 17.60
CA LEU A 81 -7.66 -2.87 18.38
C LEU A 81 -8.20 -1.67 19.18
N LYS A 82 -9.13 -0.89 18.60
CA LYS A 82 -9.78 0.22 19.34
C LYS A 82 -10.60 -0.26 20.54
N ARG A 83 -11.24 -1.43 20.46
CA ARG A 83 -12.03 -2.00 21.56
C ARG A 83 -11.13 -2.55 22.67
N GLU A 84 -10.04 -3.20 22.30
CA GLU A 84 -9.03 -3.71 23.25
C GLU A 84 -8.27 -2.58 23.94
N ALA A 85 -8.00 -1.44 23.28
CA ALA A 85 -7.34 -0.30 23.92
C ALA A 85 -8.21 0.48 24.93
N SER A 86 -9.54 0.36 24.85
CA SER A 86 -10.48 1.00 25.79
C SER A 86 -10.69 0.23 27.10
N GLY A 87 -10.39 -1.07 27.16
CA GLY A 87 -10.48 -1.88 28.39
C GLY A 87 -9.44 -1.50 29.46
N PRO A 88 -8.15 -1.39 29.12
CA PRO A 88 -7.06 -1.19 30.09
C PRO A 88 -7.01 0.20 30.74
N ARG A 89 -7.73 1.20 30.21
CA ARG A 89 -7.79 2.53 30.83
C ARG A 89 -8.62 2.54 32.12
N ARG A 90 -9.72 1.79 32.15
CA ARG A 90 -10.60 1.70 33.33
C ARG A 90 -9.91 1.07 34.53
N GLU A 91 -9.04 0.10 34.29
CA GLU A 91 -8.28 -0.56 35.35
C GLU A 91 -7.22 0.38 35.95
N LYS A 92 -6.50 1.14 35.12
CA LYS A 92 -5.54 2.15 35.59
C LYS A 92 -6.19 3.31 36.35
N ASP A 93 -7.38 3.73 35.93
CA ASP A 93 -8.11 4.80 36.62
C ASP A 93 -8.65 4.32 37.98
N GLY A 94 -9.03 3.04 38.11
CA GLY A 94 -9.43 2.44 39.39
C GLY A 94 -8.29 2.35 40.42
N TYR A 95 -7.08 1.98 39.99
CA TYR A 95 -5.91 2.01 40.89
C TYR A 95 -5.53 3.45 41.29
N ARG A 96 -5.75 4.42 40.40
CA ARG A 96 -5.43 5.82 40.66
C ARG A 96 -6.43 6.47 41.63
N THR A 97 -7.72 6.15 41.53
CA THR A 97 -8.73 6.63 42.49
C THR A 97 -8.58 5.96 43.85
N VAL A 98 -8.28 4.66 43.91
CA VAL A 98 -7.99 3.96 45.18
C VAL A 98 -6.71 4.50 45.84
N ALA A 99 -5.67 4.81 45.07
CA ALA A 99 -4.45 5.43 45.59
C ALA A 99 -4.61 6.89 46.06
N VAL A 100 -5.60 7.62 45.53
CA VAL A 100 -5.88 9.03 45.89
C VAL A 100 -6.86 9.13 47.08
N THR A 101 -7.70 8.13 47.30
CA THR A 101 -8.73 8.15 48.36
C THR A 101 -8.43 7.22 49.55
N GLY A 102 -7.39 6.38 49.44
CA GLY A 102 -6.89 5.61 50.58
C GLY A 102 -6.30 6.55 51.65
N PRO A 103 -6.53 6.28 52.95
CA PRO A 103 -5.91 7.07 54.00
C PRO A 103 -4.40 7.00 53.83
N THR A 104 -3.70 8.03 54.27
CA THR A 104 -2.24 8.16 54.36
C THR A 104 -1.62 6.90 55.00
N ALA A 105 -1.52 5.81 54.25
CA ALA A 105 -1.08 4.51 54.71
C ALA A 105 0.40 4.49 54.42
N GLY A 106 1.15 4.74 55.49
CA GLY A 106 2.59 4.94 55.50
C GLY A 106 3.30 3.97 54.58
N LEU A 107 4.15 4.55 53.73
CA LEU A 107 5.29 3.83 53.18
C LEU A 107 5.98 3.15 54.36
N PRO A 108 6.11 1.81 54.40
CA PRO A 108 6.98 1.19 55.39
C PRO A 108 8.37 1.74 55.09
N ALA A 109 8.84 2.62 55.97
CA ALA A 109 10.18 3.18 55.91
C ALA A 109 11.14 2.00 55.74
N LEU A 110 11.77 1.95 54.58
CA LEU A 110 12.75 0.94 54.21
C LEU A 110 13.83 1.01 55.29
N ARG A 111 13.81 0.04 56.22
CA ARG A 111 14.70 0.00 57.39
C ARG A 111 16.12 -0.12 56.87
N ARG A 112 16.75 1.04 56.88
CA ARG A 112 18.14 1.45 56.65
C ARG A 112 19.28 0.65 57.22
N ASP A 113 19.03 -0.29 58.14
CA ASP A 113 20.04 -0.55 59.18
C ASP A 113 20.25 -2.06 59.37
N ALA A 114 21.28 -2.58 58.70
CA ALA A 114 22.08 -3.67 59.22
C ALA A 114 23.49 -3.54 58.63
N ALA A 115 24.43 -3.33 59.55
CA ALA A 115 25.88 -3.31 59.36
C ALA A 115 26.43 -4.67 58.93
#